data_AF-A0A6G7XXB3-F1
#
_entry.id   AF-A0A6G7XXB3-F1
#
_cell.length_a   1.000
_cell.length_b   1.000
_cell.length_c   1.000
_cell.angle_alpha   90.00
_cell.angle_beta   90.00
_cell.angle_gamma   90.00
#
_symmetry.space_group_name_H-M   'P 1'
#
loop_
_entity.id
_entity.type
_entity.pdbx_description
1 polymer ?
#
loop_
_entity_poly.entity_id
_entity_poly.type
_entity_poly.pdbx_seq_one_letter_code
_entity_poly.pdbx_strand_id
1 'polypeptide(L)'
;MIFDYYEENKPFVSLWLGNFENVEQLQRYVATVYLDFDAENGDLEWQQKRNQWFLPTNANRVGECELYQGSDESFNQFEYDFECYFDPDFMEVSFRNPTSDWIQLIENHSYYAQFKDIPITLTQTYNAVILIYNCAYDGHIANHTTDDYSLDYIAHFPYVKTP
;
A
#
# COMPACT_ATOMS: atom_id res chain seq x y z
N MET A 1 6.92 -8.33 18.32
CA MET A 1 6.16 -9.48 17.78
C MET A 1 6.34 -9.38 16.29
N ILE A 2 7.21 -10.22 15.71
CA ILE A 2 7.36 -10.28 14.25
C ILE A 2 6.02 -10.82 13.76
N PHE A 3 5.28 -10.00 13.01
CA PHE A 3 3.98 -10.38 12.49
C PHE A 3 4.14 -11.68 11.71
N ASP A 4 3.41 -12.71 12.13
CA ASP A 4 3.42 -14.01 11.46
C ASP A 4 2.99 -13.81 9.99
N TYR A 5 3.96 -13.83 9.09
CA TYR A 5 3.85 -13.56 7.65
C TYR A 5 2.91 -14.54 6.89
N TYR A 6 2.24 -15.44 7.61
CA TYR A 6 1.56 -16.62 7.06
C TYR A 6 0.32 -17.07 7.84
N GLU A 7 -0.34 -16.20 8.61
CA GLU A 7 -1.72 -16.51 9.02
C GLU A 7 -2.67 -16.39 7.81
N GLU A 8 -2.65 -17.46 7.02
CA GLU A 8 -3.71 -17.98 6.16
C GLU A 8 -4.39 -16.98 5.24
N ASN A 9 -3.97 -16.97 3.95
CA ASN A 9 -4.77 -16.63 2.76
C ASN A 9 -6.16 -16.03 3.07
N LYS A 10 -6.19 -14.81 3.64
CA LYS A 10 -7.47 -14.24 4.06
C LYS A 10 -8.21 -13.99 2.77
N PRO A 11 -9.38 -14.59 2.50
CA PRO A 11 -10.05 -14.50 1.20
C PRO A 11 -10.73 -13.13 1.08
N PHE A 12 -9.95 -12.07 1.28
CA PHE A 12 -10.33 -10.68 1.27
C PHE A 12 -9.38 -9.90 0.37
N VAL A 13 -9.93 -8.87 -0.26
CA VAL A 13 -9.18 -7.83 -0.93
C VAL A 13 -9.41 -6.53 -0.17
N SER A 14 -8.33 -5.86 0.23
CA SER A 14 -8.37 -4.55 0.86
C SER A 14 -8.17 -3.46 -0.19
N LEU A 15 -8.98 -2.40 -0.10
CA LEU A 15 -9.03 -1.29 -1.06
C LEU A 15 -8.57 0.02 -0.41
N TRP A 16 -7.61 0.66 -1.06
CA TRP A 16 -7.24 2.05 -0.82
C TRP A 16 -7.48 2.88 -2.07
N LEU A 17 -7.93 4.12 -1.87
CA LEU A 17 -8.10 5.11 -2.92
C LEU A 17 -7.29 6.35 -2.60
N GLY A 18 -6.63 6.93 -3.60
CA GLY A 18 -5.73 8.05 -3.40
C GLY A 18 -5.78 9.14 -4.46
N ASN A 19 -5.08 10.22 -4.14
CA ASN A 19 -4.79 11.33 -5.04
C ASN A 19 -3.29 11.52 -5.12
N PHE A 20 -2.74 11.26 -6.31
CA PHE A 20 -1.33 11.39 -6.65
C PHE A 20 -1.18 12.37 -7.82
N GLU A 21 -0.07 13.09 -7.90
CA GLU A 21 0.21 14.03 -8.99
C GLU A 21 0.24 13.31 -10.36
N ASN A 22 0.88 12.14 -10.40
CA ASN A 22 1.09 11.38 -11.62
C ASN A 22 1.36 9.89 -11.32
N VAL A 23 1.36 9.08 -12.37
CA VAL A 23 1.57 7.63 -12.27
C VAL A 23 2.95 7.26 -11.71
N GLU A 24 3.99 8.06 -11.97
CA GLU A 24 5.35 7.80 -11.49
C GLU A 24 5.43 7.96 -9.97
N GLN A 25 4.75 8.96 -9.42
CA GLN A 25 4.65 9.17 -7.98
C GLN A 25 3.95 7.98 -7.30
N LEU A 26 2.83 7.50 -7.86
CA LEU A 26 2.11 6.32 -7.36
C LEU A 26 2.98 5.06 -7.44
N GLN A 27 3.64 4.82 -8.57
CA GLN A 27 4.50 3.65 -8.76
C GLN A 27 5.67 3.64 -7.78
N ARG A 28 6.30 4.80 -7.55
CA ARG A 28 7.37 4.95 -6.56
C ARG A 28 6.87 4.69 -5.14
N TYR A 29 5.65 5.14 -4.82
CA TYR A 29 5.04 4.97 -3.50
C TYR A 29 4.80 3.51 -3.14
N VAL A 30 4.30 2.71 -4.10
CA VAL A 30 3.96 1.30 -3.87
C VAL A 30 5.13 0.33 -4.13
N ALA A 31 6.26 0.82 -4.64
CA ALA A 31 7.38 -0.04 -5.00
C ALA A 31 8.08 -0.62 -3.76
N THR A 32 8.30 -1.94 -3.79
CA THR A 32 9.27 -2.59 -2.91
C THR A 32 10.67 -2.38 -3.48
N VAL A 33 11.50 -1.65 -2.75
CA VAL A 33 12.90 -1.44 -3.09
C VAL A 33 13.75 -2.46 -2.35
N TYR A 34 14.41 -3.32 -3.11
CA TYR A 34 15.36 -4.31 -2.58
C TYR A 34 16.73 -3.69 -2.39
N LEU A 35 17.42 -4.20 -1.38
CA LEU A 35 18.71 -3.69 -0.94
C LEU A 35 19.81 -4.63 -1.40
N ASP A 36 20.82 -4.05 -2.04
CA ASP A 36 22.01 -4.77 -2.45
C ASP A 36 23.11 -4.56 -1.40
N PHE A 37 23.24 -5.50 -0.48
CA PHE A 37 24.25 -5.49 0.59
C PHE A 37 25.66 -5.79 0.09
N ASP A 38 25.80 -6.32 -1.13
CA ASP A 38 27.09 -6.64 -1.71
C ASP A 38 27.76 -5.43 -2.40
N ALA A 39 27.09 -4.26 -2.40
CA ALA A 39 27.64 -3.02 -2.95
C ALA A 39 28.79 -2.47 -2.08
N GLU A 40 29.88 -2.04 -2.72
CA GLU A 40 31.12 -1.57 -2.09
C GLU A 40 30.92 -0.37 -1.11
N ASN A 41 29.79 0.35 -1.22
CA ASN A 41 29.33 1.40 -0.30
C ASN A 41 27.85 1.23 0.13
N GLY A 42 27.32 0.00 0.06
CA GLY A 42 25.90 -0.31 0.26
C GLY A 42 25.32 0.30 1.53
N ASP A 43 26.02 0.17 2.66
CA ASP A 43 25.56 0.67 3.96
C ASP A 43 25.40 2.19 4.05
N LEU A 44 26.26 2.98 3.38
CA LEU A 44 26.25 4.44 3.47
C LEU A 44 25.20 5.06 2.54
N GLU A 45 25.15 4.59 1.29
CA GLU A 45 24.06 4.96 0.38
C GLU A 45 22.70 4.56 0.95
N TRP A 46 22.68 3.44 1.68
CA TRP A 46 21.48 2.94 2.32
C TRP A 46 21.00 3.82 3.48
N GLN A 47 21.91 4.25 4.38
CA GLN A 47 21.56 5.22 5.41
C GLN A 47 21.04 6.54 4.81
N GLN A 48 21.57 6.98 3.67
CA GLN A 48 21.12 8.20 3.00
C GLN A 48 19.73 8.04 2.36
N LYS A 49 19.47 6.93 1.67
CA LYS A 49 18.15 6.63 1.08
C LYS A 49 17.09 6.39 2.17
N ARG A 50 17.43 5.66 3.23
CA ARG A 50 16.54 5.47 4.40
C ARG A 50 16.10 6.80 5.01
N ASN A 51 17.03 7.71 5.27
CA ASN A 51 16.68 9.02 5.83
C ASN A 51 15.78 9.87 4.91
N GLN A 52 15.70 9.54 3.62
CA GLN A 52 14.77 10.18 2.69
C GLN A 52 13.40 9.49 2.64
N TRP A 53 13.32 8.19 2.95
CA TRP A 53 12.09 7.39 2.92
C TRP A 53 11.37 7.35 4.27
N PHE A 54 12.10 7.36 5.38
CA PHE A 54 11.55 7.59 6.71
C PHE A 54 11.22 9.08 6.84
N LEU A 55 10.04 9.46 6.36
CA LEU A 55 9.54 10.83 6.46
C LEU A 55 9.60 11.29 7.92
N PRO A 56 10.18 12.46 8.23
CA PRO A 56 10.26 12.96 9.60
C PRO A 56 8.92 13.08 10.32
N THR A 57 7.82 13.24 9.56
CA THR A 57 6.44 13.26 10.05
C THR A 57 5.95 11.92 10.58
N ASN A 58 6.60 10.82 10.19
CA ASN A 58 6.26 9.46 10.60
C ASN A 58 7.21 8.92 11.69
N ALA A 59 8.11 9.75 12.24
CA ALA A 59 9.05 9.35 13.28
C ALA A 59 8.38 9.18 14.66
N ASN A 60 9.01 8.39 15.55
CA ASN A 60 8.58 8.06 16.92
C ASN A 60 7.30 7.23 17.04
N ARG A 61 6.96 6.42 16.02
CA ARG A 61 5.83 5.49 16.09
C ARG A 61 6.17 4.28 16.96
N VAL A 62 5.16 3.71 17.61
CA VAL A 62 5.29 2.42 18.28
C VAL A 62 5.58 1.38 17.20
N GLY A 63 6.76 0.76 17.21
CA GLY A 63 7.18 -0.18 16.17
C GLY A 63 8.21 0.36 15.17
N GLU A 64 8.60 1.64 15.25
CA GLU A 64 9.62 2.22 14.34
C GLU A 64 10.96 1.47 14.42
N CYS A 65 11.38 1.05 15.62
CA CYS A 65 12.61 0.26 15.77
C CYS A 65 12.50 -1.11 15.10
N GLU A 66 11.35 -1.77 15.20
CA GLU A 66 11.07 -3.05 14.58
C GLU A 66 10.96 -2.93 13.06
N LEU A 67 10.32 -1.87 12.54
CA LEU A 67 10.29 -1.54 11.12
C LEU A 67 11.70 -1.20 10.59
N TYR A 68 12.48 -0.47 11.38
CA TYR A 68 13.87 -0.13 11.06
C TYR A 68 14.72 -1.39 10.94
N GLN A 69 14.59 -2.34 11.87
CA GLN A 69 15.30 -3.63 11.84
C GLN A 69 14.74 -4.60 10.78
N GLY A 70 13.45 -4.54 10.48
CA GLY A 70 12.80 -5.36 9.44
C GLY A 70 13.10 -4.89 8.02
N SER A 71 13.54 -3.64 7.86
CA SER A 71 13.94 -3.05 6.57
C SER A 71 15.35 -3.45 6.12
N ASP A 72 15.96 -4.44 6.77
CA ASP A 72 17.31 -4.91 6.46
C ASP A 72 17.41 -5.71 5.15
N GLU A 73 16.35 -5.86 4.35
CA GLU A 73 16.41 -6.51 3.03
C GLU A 73 15.62 -5.78 1.94
N SER A 74 14.53 -5.13 2.31
CA SER A 74 13.71 -4.33 1.41
C SER A 74 12.93 -3.26 2.16
N PHE A 75 12.47 -2.24 1.44
CA PHE A 75 11.58 -1.21 1.98
C PHE A 75 10.43 -0.92 1.01
N ASN A 76 9.24 -0.75 1.56
CA ASN A 76 8.05 -0.31 0.84
C ASN A 76 7.35 0.80 1.65
N GLN A 77 7.15 1.98 1.05
CA GLN A 77 6.57 3.13 1.75
C GLN A 77 5.11 2.86 2.18
N PHE A 78 4.34 2.17 1.35
CA PHE A 78 2.96 1.82 1.67
C PHE A 78 2.90 0.90 2.91
N GLU A 79 3.74 -0.15 2.94
CA GLU A 79 3.79 -1.07 4.10
C GLU A 79 4.10 -0.32 5.39
N TYR A 80 5.00 0.66 5.31
CA TYR A 80 5.38 1.52 6.41
C TYR A 80 4.24 2.47 6.84
N ASP A 81 3.59 3.14 5.90
CA ASP A 81 2.56 4.13 6.21
C ASP A 81 1.31 3.51 6.83
N PHE A 82 0.93 2.31 6.39
CA PHE A 82 -0.25 1.58 6.83
C PHE A 82 0.05 0.43 7.79
N GLU A 83 1.31 0.25 8.20
CA GLU A 83 1.75 -0.85 9.06
C GLU A 83 1.19 -2.22 8.58
N CYS A 84 1.20 -2.42 7.26
CA CYS A 84 0.55 -3.54 6.57
C CYS A 84 1.54 -4.25 5.66
N TYR A 85 2.05 -5.40 6.10
CA TYR A 85 2.91 -6.26 5.28
C TYR A 85 2.10 -7.09 4.29
N PHE A 86 2.60 -7.24 3.07
CA PHE A 86 1.96 -8.06 2.04
C PHE A 86 2.99 -8.66 1.07
N ASP A 87 2.54 -9.63 0.27
CA ASP A 87 3.30 -10.12 -0.87
C ASP A 87 2.98 -9.23 -2.09
N PRO A 88 3.98 -8.53 -2.68
CA PRO A 88 3.78 -7.63 -3.81
C PRO A 88 3.10 -8.27 -5.02
N ASP A 89 3.19 -9.59 -5.20
CA ASP A 89 2.51 -10.30 -6.29
C ASP A 89 0.98 -10.31 -6.11
N PHE A 90 0.46 -10.01 -4.92
CA PHE A 90 -0.96 -9.87 -4.62
C PHE A 90 -1.43 -8.41 -4.64
N MET A 91 -0.62 -7.47 -5.12
CA MET A 91 -1.01 -6.07 -5.24
C MET A 91 -1.37 -5.72 -6.68
N GLU A 92 -2.51 -5.07 -6.86
CA GLU A 92 -2.87 -4.42 -8.11
C GLU A 92 -3.03 -2.91 -7.90
N VAL A 93 -2.45 -2.13 -8.80
CA VAL A 93 -2.41 -0.67 -8.71
C VAL A 93 -2.82 -0.08 -10.04
N SER A 94 -3.64 0.98 -10.01
CA SER A 94 -3.94 1.76 -11.21
C SER A 94 -4.00 3.26 -10.95
N PHE A 95 -3.56 4.02 -11.95
CA PHE A 95 -3.69 5.48 -12.01
C PHE A 95 -4.68 5.85 -13.12
N ARG A 96 -5.62 6.75 -12.83
CA ARG A 96 -6.77 7.06 -13.71
C ARG A 96 -7.06 8.55 -13.75
N ASN A 97 -8.00 8.94 -14.61
CA ASN A 97 -8.59 10.27 -14.52
C ASN A 97 -9.35 10.41 -13.19
N PRO A 98 -9.24 11.55 -12.48
CA PRO A 98 -9.94 11.75 -11.21
C PRO A 98 -11.45 11.55 -11.34
N THR A 99 -12.03 10.72 -10.48
CA THR A 99 -13.48 10.46 -10.45
C THR A 99 -13.95 10.09 -9.05
N SER A 100 -15.23 10.35 -8.75
CA SER A 100 -15.92 9.86 -7.55
C SER A 100 -16.80 8.65 -7.85
N ASP A 101 -16.80 8.17 -9.10
CA ASP A 101 -17.44 6.91 -9.48
C ASP A 101 -16.50 5.75 -9.14
N TRP A 102 -16.79 5.07 -8.03
CA TRP A 102 -15.95 4.00 -7.53
C TRP A 102 -15.89 2.81 -8.49
N ILE A 103 -16.94 2.55 -9.28
CA ILE A 103 -16.97 1.47 -10.27
C ILE A 103 -15.95 1.75 -11.37
N GLN A 104 -15.88 3.00 -11.85
CA GLN A 104 -14.87 3.42 -12.83
C GLN A 104 -13.43 3.34 -12.30
N LEU A 105 -13.25 3.48 -10.98
CA LEU A 105 -11.94 3.32 -10.34
C LEU A 105 -11.50 1.86 -10.37
N ILE A 106 -12.40 0.93 -10.01
CA ILE A 106 -12.02 -0.47 -9.81
C ILE A 106 -12.22 -1.36 -11.04
N GLU A 107 -12.88 -0.91 -12.11
CA GLU A 107 -13.04 -1.72 -13.32
C GLU A 107 -11.68 -2.21 -13.86
N ASN A 108 -11.62 -3.42 -14.43
CA ASN A 108 -10.41 -4.08 -14.92
C ASN A 108 -9.42 -4.63 -13.87
N HIS A 109 -9.69 -4.50 -12.57
CA HIS A 109 -8.95 -5.23 -11.55
C HIS A 109 -9.46 -6.68 -11.42
N SER A 110 -8.61 -7.56 -10.93
CA SER A 110 -8.97 -8.97 -10.71
C SER A 110 -10.16 -9.09 -9.76
N TYR A 111 -11.01 -10.08 -10.02
CA TYR A 111 -12.21 -10.36 -9.21
C TYR A 111 -13.19 -9.18 -9.07
N TYR A 112 -13.04 -8.08 -9.81
CA TYR A 112 -13.92 -6.89 -9.80
C TYR A 112 -15.41 -7.27 -9.77
N ALA A 113 -15.81 -8.25 -10.59
CA ALA A 113 -17.19 -8.70 -10.69
C ALA A 113 -17.78 -9.22 -9.37
N GLN A 114 -16.95 -9.63 -8.41
CA GLN A 114 -17.37 -10.17 -7.11
C GLN A 114 -17.65 -9.08 -6.07
N PHE A 115 -17.00 -7.92 -6.18
CA PHE A 115 -17.14 -6.84 -5.19
C PHE A 115 -17.76 -5.56 -5.74
N LYS A 116 -17.89 -5.38 -7.06
CA LYS A 116 -18.43 -4.16 -7.72
C LYS A 116 -19.84 -3.70 -7.31
N ASP A 117 -20.63 -4.55 -6.66
CA ASP A 117 -22.01 -4.24 -6.28
C ASP A 117 -22.10 -3.78 -4.81
N ILE A 118 -20.96 -3.67 -4.11
CA ILE A 118 -20.89 -3.20 -2.73
C ILE A 118 -21.19 -1.69 -2.69
N PRO A 119 -22.11 -1.22 -1.83
CA PRO A 119 -22.54 0.16 -1.83
C PRO A 119 -21.50 1.09 -1.19
N ILE A 120 -20.53 1.54 -1.98
CA ILE A 120 -19.52 2.54 -1.59
C ILE A 120 -19.96 3.91 -2.12
N THR A 121 -19.98 4.90 -1.23
CA THR A 121 -20.21 6.31 -1.58
C THR A 121 -18.93 7.10 -1.35
N LEU A 122 -18.36 7.68 -2.40
CA LEU A 122 -17.17 8.53 -2.30
C LEU A 122 -17.58 10.00 -2.15
N THR A 123 -16.99 10.70 -1.18
CA THR A 123 -17.27 12.11 -0.91
C THR A 123 -16.34 13.07 -1.66
N GLN A 124 -15.34 12.53 -2.35
CA GLN A 124 -14.35 13.26 -3.14
C GLN A 124 -13.95 12.44 -4.36
N THR A 125 -13.18 13.05 -5.25
CA THR A 125 -12.58 12.35 -6.39
C THR A 125 -11.25 11.71 -5.99
N TYR A 126 -10.96 10.58 -6.62
CA TYR A 126 -9.69 9.87 -6.50
C TYR A 126 -9.13 9.57 -7.88
N ASN A 127 -7.82 9.43 -7.99
CA ASN A 127 -7.13 9.09 -9.23
C ASN A 127 -6.20 7.89 -9.12
N ALA A 128 -6.04 7.32 -7.92
CA ALA A 128 -5.27 6.13 -7.68
C ALA A 128 -6.10 5.06 -6.97
N VAL A 129 -5.83 3.81 -7.32
CA VAL A 129 -6.41 2.61 -6.69
C VAL A 129 -5.28 1.68 -6.30
N ILE A 130 -5.32 1.18 -5.08
CA ILE A 130 -4.45 0.11 -4.59
C ILE A 130 -5.35 -0.98 -4.02
N LEU A 131 -5.26 -2.18 -4.58
CA LEU A 131 -5.93 -3.38 -4.11
C LEU A 131 -4.88 -4.38 -3.66
N ILE A 132 -5.02 -4.89 -2.43
CA ILE A 132 -4.15 -5.94 -1.91
C ILE A 132 -5.02 -7.17 -1.64
N TYR A 133 -4.83 -8.22 -2.44
CA TYR A 133 -5.50 -9.50 -2.27
C TYR A 133 -4.84 -10.30 -1.15
N ASN A 134 -5.55 -11.30 -0.65
CA ASN A 134 -5.11 -12.09 0.49
C ASN A 134 -4.90 -11.26 1.78
N CYS A 135 -5.50 -10.07 1.84
CA CYS A 135 -5.34 -9.12 2.93
C CYS A 135 -6.72 -8.72 3.47
N ALA A 136 -6.87 -8.79 4.79
CA ALA A 136 -8.02 -8.26 5.51
C ALA A 136 -7.53 -7.18 6.46
N TYR A 137 -7.08 -6.06 5.88
CA TYR A 137 -6.65 -4.90 6.62
C TYR A 137 -7.80 -4.37 7.49
N ASP A 138 -7.55 -4.15 8.77
CA ASP A 138 -8.57 -3.80 9.75
C ASP A 138 -8.89 -2.30 9.81
N GLY A 139 -8.12 -1.47 9.09
CA GLY A 139 -8.30 -0.03 9.06
C GLY A 139 -7.71 0.72 10.26
N HIS A 140 -6.81 0.12 11.04
CA HIS A 140 -6.21 0.79 12.20
C HIS A 140 -5.50 2.10 11.84
N ILE A 141 -4.90 2.20 10.64
CA ILE A 141 -4.56 3.48 9.99
C ILE A 141 -5.52 3.70 8.82
N ALA A 142 -6.45 4.64 9.00
CA ALA A 142 -7.54 4.90 8.05
C ALA A 142 -7.14 5.80 6.87
N ASN A 143 -6.14 6.67 7.05
CA ASN A 143 -5.67 7.56 6.00
C ASN A 143 -4.20 7.97 6.22
N HIS A 144 -3.56 8.33 5.13
CA HIS A 144 -2.25 8.98 5.11
C HIS A 144 -2.30 10.17 4.14
N THR A 145 -1.89 11.35 4.59
CA THR A 145 -1.89 12.57 3.77
C THR A 145 -0.60 13.34 3.97
N THR A 146 0.00 13.76 2.86
CA THR A 146 1.17 14.64 2.78
C THR A 146 0.85 15.85 1.89
N ASP A 147 1.81 16.76 1.71
CA ASP A 147 1.68 17.85 0.74
C ASP A 147 1.62 17.34 -0.72
N ASP A 148 2.13 16.13 -0.97
CA ASP A 148 2.36 15.58 -2.30
C ASP A 148 1.28 14.57 -2.74
N TYR A 149 0.65 13.88 -1.80
CA TYR A 149 -0.38 12.86 -2.07
C TYR A 149 -1.27 12.60 -0.85
N SER A 150 -2.43 12.00 -1.11
CA SER A 150 -3.29 11.43 -0.08
C SER A 150 -3.75 10.02 -0.42
N LEU A 151 -3.96 9.20 0.60
CA LEU A 151 -4.47 7.84 0.47
C LEU A 151 -5.43 7.54 1.62
N ASP A 152 -6.62 7.06 1.28
CA ASP A 152 -7.66 6.66 2.22
C ASP A 152 -7.86 5.15 2.13
N TYR A 153 -7.88 4.47 3.28
CA TYR A 153 -8.41 3.11 3.35
C TYR A 153 -9.93 3.16 3.25
N ILE A 154 -10.51 2.39 2.33
CA ILE A 154 -11.94 2.41 2.07
C ILE A 154 -12.65 1.26 2.79
N ALA A 155 -12.22 0.02 2.50
CA ALA A 155 -12.81 -1.19 3.06
C ALA A 155 -12.02 -2.44 2.58
N HIS A 156 -12.39 -3.59 3.13
CA HIS A 156 -12.01 -4.89 2.60
C HIS A 156 -13.25 -5.71 2.26
N PHE A 157 -13.16 -6.56 1.23
CA PHE A 157 -14.28 -7.34 0.71
C PHE A 157 -13.91 -8.81 0.56
N PRO A 158 -14.80 -9.76 0.89
CA PRO A 158 -14.53 -11.15 0.63
C PRO A 158 -14.45 -11.40 -0.88
N TYR A 159 -13.54 -12.26 -1.31
CA TYR A 159 -13.45 -12.75 -2.69
C TYR A 159 -13.13 -14.23 -2.72
N VAL A 160 -13.53 -14.90 -3.80
CA VAL A 160 -13.26 -16.31 -4.05
C VAL A 160 -12.29 -16.43 -5.21
N LYS A 161 -11.13 -17.05 -4.98
CA LYS A 161 -10.20 -17.43 -6.04
C LYS A 161 -10.90 -18.40 -6.99
N THR A 162 -11.04 -18.00 -8.24
CA THR A 162 -11.51 -18.90 -9.31
C THR A 162 -10.30 -19.63 -9.90
N PRO A 163 -10.40 -20.96 -10.12
CA PRO A 163 -9.31 -21.76 -10.68
C PRO A 163 -8.95 -21.38 -12.12
#